data_AF-A0A831WFL0-F1
#
_entry.id   AF-A0A831WFL0-F1
#
_cell.length_a   1.000
_cell.length_b   1.000
_cell.length_c   1.000
_cell.angle_alpha   90.00
_cell.angle_beta   90.00
_cell.angle_gamma   90.00
#
_symmetry.space_group_name_H-M   'P 1'
#
loop_
_entity.id
_entity.type
_entity.pdbx_description
1 polymer ?
#
loop_
_entity_poly.entity_id
_entity_poly.type
_entity_poly.pdbx_seq_one_letter_code
_entity_poly.pdbx_strand_id
1 'polypeptide(L)'
;MKRPWIKFIFILIFAGFLVLADNPNKLEKIDTPVVGPVWNWIQDLKVHLGLDLQGGTQLDYEIDLREARSRNEDDNPENDVDIKELVEGVREVIEHRVNALGVSEPSIYLSSAGDEQHIVVELAGIKDIEEAKEKVGKVVQLEFKEQNTEIDPNLKEKVKKQAEELQKEIRTEKKDFQRVGEDEQTANPGKVRFSEGEFKFRDQLDSNIADLAFEAEAGTILSKVVETTTYSIGAGNSLTPTTDFNVIKVEEKREEERTIDTPKSIQSSHLLVAFQGAERASEEITRTEEEAQIRADEASQKIQSGELTFGEAVKEYSDEPGSEERDGKLDAPVKEGGSYDPDFTAGALALTEAGEISEVVKSKFGFHIIRAEEITPEKHETKIEPQVKVSRIAFSAAPDPWKKTNLDGRYFKRADVAYDQTTFRPYVAISFDSEGGELFEEITERNVGKPIAIFVGGEFISAPNVNEKISGGRAQITLGISDIQKALE
;
A
#
# COMPACT_ATOMS: atom_id res chain seq x y z
N MET A 1 73.80 -12.82 38.44
CA MET A 1 73.15 -11.55 38.87
C MET A 1 71.71 -11.54 38.41
N LYS A 2 70.74 -11.73 39.31
CA LYS A 2 69.32 -11.55 39.01
C LYS A 2 69.06 -10.05 38.92
N ARG A 3 68.61 -9.54 37.77
CA ARG A 3 68.27 -8.11 37.58
C ARG A 3 66.89 -7.86 38.21
N PRO A 4 66.80 -7.30 39.44
CA PRO A 4 65.54 -7.20 40.16
C PRO A 4 64.58 -6.19 39.51
N TRP A 5 65.10 -5.34 38.62
CA TRP A 5 64.32 -4.32 37.90
C TRP A 5 63.28 -4.91 36.93
N ILE A 6 63.51 -6.08 36.33
CA ILE A 6 62.55 -6.69 35.39
C ILE A 6 61.24 -7.10 36.09
N LYS A 7 61.33 -7.57 37.33
CA LYS A 7 60.15 -7.89 38.16
C LYS A 7 59.40 -6.63 38.58
N PHE A 8 60.12 -5.54 38.81
CA PHE A 8 59.54 -4.23 39.13
C PHE A 8 58.77 -3.64 37.95
N ILE A 9 59.27 -3.82 36.72
CA ILE A 9 58.58 -3.39 35.50
C ILE A 9 57.28 -4.20 35.30
N PHE A 10 57.31 -5.51 35.49
CA PHE A 10 56.09 -6.34 35.40
C PHE A 10 55.04 -5.96 36.45
N ILE A 11 55.46 -5.67 37.69
CA ILE A 11 54.55 -5.23 38.74
C ILE A 11 53.96 -3.85 38.43
N LEU A 12 54.73 -2.92 37.86
CA LEU A 12 54.22 -1.61 37.44
C LEU A 12 53.27 -1.69 36.25
N ILE A 13 53.54 -2.57 35.28
CA ILE A 13 52.64 -2.82 34.14
C ILE A 13 51.33 -3.48 34.62
N PHE A 14 51.42 -4.46 35.53
CA PHE A 14 50.25 -5.14 36.07
C PHE A 14 49.41 -4.23 37.00
N ALA A 15 50.06 -3.39 37.79
CA ALA A 15 49.38 -2.36 38.60
C ALA A 15 48.73 -1.29 37.71
N GLY A 16 49.38 -0.90 36.60
CA GLY A 16 48.77 -0.04 35.59
C GLY A 16 47.54 -0.67 34.94
N PHE A 17 47.60 -1.97 34.62
CA PHE A 17 46.48 -2.71 34.03
C PHE A 17 45.29 -2.84 35.00
N LEU A 18 45.54 -3.03 36.30
CA LEU A 18 44.49 -3.07 37.33
C LEU A 18 43.84 -1.69 37.56
N VAL A 19 44.61 -0.60 37.50
CA VAL A 19 44.08 0.77 37.58
C VAL A 19 43.25 1.13 36.34
N LEU A 20 43.54 0.53 35.18
CA LEU A 20 42.79 0.71 33.94
C LEU A 20 41.48 -0.09 33.88
N ALA A 21 41.43 -1.27 34.53
CA ALA A 21 40.22 -2.09 34.60
C ALA A 21 39.09 -1.47 35.46
N ASP A 22 39.43 -0.58 36.39
CA ASP A 22 38.49 0.03 37.34
C ASP A 22 37.87 1.35 36.81
N ASN A 23 38.39 1.93 35.72
CA ASN A 23 37.89 3.19 35.17
C ASN A 23 38.25 3.42 33.67
N PRO A 24 37.46 2.88 32.71
CA PRO A 24 37.81 2.87 31.29
C PRO A 24 37.78 4.25 30.59
N ASN A 25 37.11 5.25 31.18
CA ASN A 25 36.84 6.54 30.52
C ASN A 25 38.00 7.56 30.57
N LYS A 26 39.21 7.16 31.01
CA LYS A 26 40.40 8.04 31.04
C LYS A 26 41.44 7.77 29.94
N LEU A 27 41.19 6.80 29.06
CA LEU A 27 42.15 6.39 28.00
C LEU A 27 42.11 7.26 26.73
N GLU A 28 41.11 8.13 26.56
CA GLU A 28 40.93 8.92 25.34
C GLU A 28 41.98 10.04 25.13
N LYS A 29 42.96 10.19 26.04
CA LYS A 29 43.95 11.28 26.00
C LYS A 29 45.41 10.84 26.05
N ILE A 30 45.73 9.56 25.87
CA ILE A 30 47.11 9.06 25.87
C ILE A 30 47.55 8.73 24.44
N ASP A 31 48.01 9.75 23.73
CA ASP A 31 48.63 9.59 22.40
C ASP A 31 50.13 9.30 22.57
N THR A 32 50.48 8.02 22.62
CA THR A 32 51.89 7.58 22.64
C THR A 32 52.15 6.59 21.51
N PRO A 33 53.33 6.64 20.86
CA PRO A 33 53.62 5.92 19.61
C PRO A 33 53.67 4.38 19.74
N VAL A 34 53.42 3.84 20.93
CA VAL A 34 53.36 2.38 21.19
C VAL A 34 51.94 1.92 21.51
N VAL A 35 51.08 2.78 22.06
CA VAL A 35 49.73 2.40 22.53
C VAL A 35 48.69 2.55 21.42
N GLY A 36 48.81 3.57 20.57
CA GLY A 36 47.90 3.80 19.43
C GLY A 36 47.79 2.62 18.44
N PRO A 37 48.91 2.02 18.00
CA PRO A 37 48.87 0.88 17.07
C PRO A 37 48.29 -0.39 17.69
N VAL A 38 48.53 -0.64 18.98
CA VAL A 38 47.99 -1.80 19.70
C VAL A 38 46.48 -1.63 19.95
N TRP A 39 46.03 -0.42 20.24
CA TRP A 39 44.61 -0.10 20.41
C TRP A 39 43.83 -0.22 19.10
N ASN A 40 44.37 0.28 17.98
CA ASN A 40 43.79 0.07 16.66
C ASN A 40 43.75 -1.42 16.28
N TRP A 41 44.80 -2.19 16.60
CA TRP A 41 44.81 -3.64 16.37
C TRP A 41 43.76 -4.40 17.20
N ILE A 42 43.43 -3.93 18.41
CA ILE A 42 42.35 -4.49 19.24
C ILE A 42 40.96 -4.08 18.71
N GLN A 43 40.80 -2.88 18.13
CA GLN A 43 39.55 -2.47 17.50
C GLN A 43 39.30 -3.14 16.15
N ASP A 44 40.35 -3.48 15.40
CA ASP A 44 40.27 -4.21 14.13
C ASP A 44 40.08 -5.73 14.32
N LEU A 45 40.26 -6.25 15.55
CA LEU A 45 39.82 -7.59 15.92
C LEU A 45 38.29 -7.60 16.13
N LYS A 46 37.53 -7.56 15.03
CA LYS A 46 36.14 -8.02 15.02
C LYS A 46 36.15 -9.53 15.34
N VAL A 47 36.04 -9.87 16.62
CA VAL A 47 35.81 -11.25 17.04
C VAL A 47 34.37 -11.59 16.69
N HIS A 48 34.18 -12.57 15.82
CA HIS A 48 32.88 -13.04 15.36
C HIS A 48 32.33 -13.97 16.46
N LEU A 49 31.21 -13.58 17.08
CA LEU A 49 30.61 -14.29 18.19
C LEU A 49 29.48 -15.17 17.64
N GLY A 50 29.67 -16.49 17.64
CA GLY A 50 28.62 -17.44 17.23
C GLY A 50 27.39 -17.40 18.14
N LEU A 51 26.38 -18.22 17.82
CA LEU A 51 25.12 -18.33 18.57
C LEU A 51 25.32 -18.41 20.09
N ASP A 52 26.33 -19.17 20.53
CA ASP A 52 26.68 -19.39 21.94
C ASP A 52 27.12 -18.12 22.70
N LEU A 53 27.63 -17.11 21.97
CA LEU A 53 28.24 -15.92 22.57
C LEU A 53 27.43 -14.65 22.33
N GLN A 54 26.71 -14.54 21.21
CA GLN A 54 25.90 -13.37 20.86
C GLN A 54 24.39 -13.57 21.14
N GLY A 55 23.95 -14.83 21.27
CA GLY A 55 22.55 -15.22 21.31
C GLY A 55 21.87 -15.11 19.94
N GLY A 56 20.83 -15.90 19.72
CA GLY A 56 20.13 -15.97 18.44
C GLY A 56 19.14 -17.14 18.38
N THR A 57 18.73 -17.50 17.16
CA THR A 57 17.75 -18.57 16.90
C THR A 57 18.35 -19.62 15.98
N GLN A 58 18.10 -20.89 16.30
CA GLN A 58 18.38 -22.03 15.42
C GLN A 58 17.05 -22.61 14.92
N LEU A 59 16.95 -22.78 13.60
CA LEU A 59 15.84 -23.43 12.94
C LEU A 59 16.34 -24.73 12.32
N ASP A 60 15.62 -25.81 12.55
CA ASP A 60 15.89 -27.13 11.98
C ASP A 60 14.71 -27.51 11.09
N TYR A 61 14.96 -27.58 9.77
CA TYR A 61 13.96 -27.91 8.76
C TYR A 61 14.23 -29.29 8.19
N GLU A 62 13.25 -30.20 8.31
CA GLU A 62 13.25 -31.47 7.57
C GLU A 62 12.89 -31.21 6.10
N ILE A 63 13.69 -31.73 5.17
CA ILE A 63 13.41 -31.67 3.74
C ILE A 63 12.49 -32.84 3.36
N ASP A 64 11.25 -32.53 2.97
CA ASP A 64 10.32 -33.53 2.47
C ASP A 64 10.71 -34.00 1.06
N LEU A 65 11.35 -35.16 0.98
CA LEU A 65 11.81 -35.78 -0.28
C LEU A 65 10.86 -36.88 -0.79
N ARG A 66 9.68 -37.06 -0.20
CA ARG A 66 8.80 -38.19 -0.51
C ARG A 66 8.37 -38.20 -1.98
N GLU A 67 8.00 -37.04 -2.50
CA GLU A 67 7.57 -36.90 -3.91
C GLU A 67 8.74 -37.12 -4.88
N ALA A 68 9.89 -36.50 -4.64
CA ALA A 68 11.07 -36.67 -5.48
C ALA A 68 11.56 -38.13 -5.51
N ARG A 69 11.52 -38.82 -4.36
CA ARG A 69 11.83 -40.26 -4.29
C ARG A 69 10.80 -41.11 -5.05
N SER A 70 9.50 -40.79 -4.91
CA SER A 70 8.44 -41.50 -5.62
C SER A 70 8.52 -41.34 -7.14
N ARG A 71 9.02 -40.19 -7.65
CA ARG A 71 9.24 -39.98 -9.09
C ARG A 71 10.36 -40.90 -9.61
N ASN A 72 11.46 -41.00 -8.87
CA ASN A 72 12.60 -41.85 -9.24
C ASN A 72 12.33 -43.37 -9.14
N GLU A 73 11.19 -43.76 -8.59
CA GLU A 73 10.75 -45.16 -8.50
C GLU A 73 9.95 -45.61 -9.72
N ASP A 74 9.61 -44.71 -10.65
CA ASP A 74 8.87 -45.06 -11.86
C ASP A 74 9.76 -45.53 -13.03
N ASP A 75 9.15 -46.09 -14.08
CA ASP A 75 9.86 -46.69 -15.21
C ASP A 75 10.37 -45.66 -16.24
N ASN A 76 10.17 -44.36 -16.02
CA ASN A 76 10.49 -43.29 -16.97
C ASN A 76 11.66 -42.43 -16.49
N PRO A 77 12.92 -42.75 -16.88
CA PRO A 77 14.11 -42.04 -16.41
C PRO A 77 14.20 -40.56 -16.86
N GLU A 78 13.30 -40.07 -17.72
CA GLU A 78 13.25 -38.65 -18.09
C GLU A 78 12.62 -37.76 -16.99
N ASN A 79 11.93 -38.36 -16.02
CA ASN A 79 11.34 -37.64 -14.87
C ASN A 79 12.17 -37.76 -13.58
N ASP A 80 13.28 -38.49 -13.63
CA ASP A 80 14.18 -38.68 -12.51
C ASP A 80 14.69 -37.33 -12.00
N VAL A 81 14.62 -37.16 -10.68
CA VAL A 81 15.07 -36.00 -9.94
C VAL A 81 16.42 -36.30 -9.30
N ASP A 82 17.44 -35.48 -9.58
CA ASP A 82 18.69 -35.52 -8.83
C ASP A 82 18.45 -34.99 -7.41
N ILE A 83 18.32 -35.90 -6.45
CA ILE A 83 18.05 -35.57 -5.05
C ILE A 83 19.15 -34.69 -4.45
N LYS A 84 20.40 -34.84 -4.89
CA LYS A 84 21.51 -34.04 -4.38
C LYS A 84 21.42 -32.60 -4.88
N GLU A 85 21.13 -32.43 -6.18
CA GLU A 85 20.89 -31.11 -6.76
C GLU A 85 19.66 -30.44 -6.15
N LEU A 86 18.58 -31.20 -5.91
CA LEU A 86 17.38 -30.70 -5.25
C LEU A 86 17.69 -30.18 -3.83
N VAL A 87 18.34 -30.98 -3.00
CA VAL A 87 18.69 -30.60 -1.62
C VAL A 87 19.60 -29.37 -1.59
N GLU A 88 20.58 -29.30 -2.50
CA GLU A 88 21.45 -28.13 -2.63
C GLU A 88 20.68 -26.88 -3.07
N GLY A 89 19.76 -27.01 -4.03
CA GLY A 89 18.89 -25.92 -4.45
C GLY A 89 18.01 -25.40 -3.32
N VAL A 90 17.46 -26.29 -2.47
CA VAL A 90 16.70 -25.85 -1.28
C VAL A 90 17.60 -25.08 -0.31
N ARG A 91 18.85 -25.54 -0.09
CA ARG A 91 19.84 -24.82 0.74
C ARG A 91 20.12 -23.42 0.19
N GLU A 92 20.34 -23.28 -1.11
CA GLU A 92 20.58 -21.99 -1.77
C GLU A 92 19.39 -21.02 -1.61
N VAL A 93 18.16 -21.50 -1.79
CA VAL A 93 16.95 -20.69 -1.57
C VAL A 93 16.87 -20.17 -0.13
N ILE A 94 17.14 -21.05 0.85
CA ILE A 94 17.18 -20.66 2.26
C ILE A 94 18.31 -19.66 2.52
N GLU A 95 19.48 -19.84 1.92
CA GLU A 95 20.59 -18.89 2.01
C GLU A 95 20.25 -17.51 1.45
N HIS A 96 19.61 -17.44 0.29
CA HIS A 96 19.15 -16.17 -0.27
C HIS A 96 18.13 -15.45 0.62
N ARG A 97 17.14 -16.18 1.16
CA ARG A 97 16.15 -15.62 2.09
C ARG A 97 16.77 -15.10 3.36
N VAL A 98 17.72 -15.84 3.92
CA VAL A 98 18.42 -15.44 5.14
C VAL A 98 19.29 -14.21 4.89
N ASN A 99 19.98 -14.13 3.75
CA ASN A 99 20.76 -12.96 3.37
C ASN A 99 19.89 -11.69 3.24
N ALA A 100 18.63 -11.83 2.79
CA ALA A 100 17.67 -10.73 2.73
C ALA A 100 17.25 -10.18 4.11
N LEU A 101 17.46 -10.94 5.20
CA LEU A 101 17.20 -10.49 6.57
C LEU A 101 18.18 -9.45 7.07
N GLY A 102 19.28 -9.21 6.34
CA GLY A 102 20.36 -8.33 6.78
C GLY A 102 21.11 -8.87 8.01
N VAL A 103 20.96 -10.16 8.32
CA VAL A 103 21.77 -10.81 9.35
C VAL A 103 23.21 -10.81 8.89
N SER A 104 24.11 -10.37 9.78
CA SER A 104 25.49 -10.13 9.37
C SER A 104 26.24 -11.42 9.04
N GLU A 105 25.86 -12.55 9.66
CA GLU A 105 26.63 -13.80 9.62
C GLU A 105 25.72 -15.03 9.84
N PRO A 106 24.86 -15.41 8.88
CA PRO A 106 24.08 -16.63 9.00
C PRO A 106 24.94 -17.89 8.79
N SER A 107 24.68 -18.95 9.55
CA SER A 107 25.24 -20.28 9.26
C SER A 107 24.15 -21.20 8.75
N ILE A 108 24.35 -21.76 7.56
CA ILE A 108 23.36 -22.62 6.89
C ILE A 108 24.09 -23.86 6.42
N TYR A 109 23.70 -25.01 6.96
CA TYR A 109 24.35 -26.28 6.62
C TYR A 109 23.34 -27.42 6.55
N LEU A 110 23.67 -28.39 5.70
CA LEU A 110 22.93 -29.64 5.60
C LEU A 110 23.32 -30.54 6.77
N SER A 111 22.32 -31.12 7.42
CA SER A 111 22.46 -32.18 8.40
C SER A 111 21.74 -33.42 7.89
N SER A 112 22.18 -34.61 8.30
CA SER A 112 21.52 -35.86 7.94
C SER A 112 21.31 -36.70 9.18
N ALA A 113 20.07 -37.13 9.39
CA ALA A 113 19.66 -37.98 10.50
C ALA A 113 19.06 -39.27 9.94
N GLY A 114 19.89 -40.30 9.76
CA GLY A 114 19.45 -41.51 9.06
C GLY A 114 19.15 -41.23 7.59
N ASP A 115 17.91 -41.50 7.15
CA ASP A 115 17.45 -41.25 5.78
C ASP A 115 16.84 -39.85 5.60
N GLU A 116 16.72 -39.06 6.68
CA GLU A 116 16.18 -37.70 6.68
C GLU A 116 17.29 -36.69 6.37
N GLN A 117 16.98 -35.74 5.48
CA GLN A 117 17.84 -34.61 5.13
C GLN A 117 17.29 -33.37 5.82
N HIS A 118 18.15 -32.64 6.51
CA HIS A 118 17.79 -31.45 7.27
C HIS A 118 18.58 -30.24 6.79
N ILE A 119 17.98 -29.07 6.87
CA ILE A 119 18.65 -27.77 6.72
C ILE A 119 18.64 -27.09 8.08
N VAL A 120 19.82 -26.90 8.65
CA VAL A 120 19.99 -26.16 9.89
C VAL A 120 20.35 -24.73 9.54
N VAL A 121 19.57 -23.79 10.07
CA VAL A 121 19.74 -22.34 9.87
C VAL A 121 19.99 -21.70 11.24
N GLU A 122 21.17 -21.13 11.41
CA GLU A 122 21.57 -20.41 12.62
C GLU A 122 21.63 -18.91 12.33
N LEU A 123 20.80 -18.15 13.04
CA LEU A 123 20.63 -16.70 12.85
C LEU A 123 21.17 -15.96 14.07
N ALA A 124 22.38 -15.44 13.95
CA ALA A 124 22.97 -14.59 14.98
C ALA A 124 22.23 -13.24 15.06
N GLY A 125 21.83 -12.83 16.27
CA GLY A 125 21.17 -11.53 16.51
C GLY A 125 19.65 -11.50 16.31
N ILE A 126 19.04 -12.51 15.68
CA ILE A 126 17.58 -12.67 15.64
C ILE A 126 17.13 -13.51 16.84
N LYS A 127 16.39 -12.88 17.75
CA LYS A 127 15.93 -13.50 19.01
C LYS A 127 14.49 -14.01 18.94
N ASP A 128 13.71 -13.53 17.98
CA ASP A 128 12.34 -13.97 17.78
C ASP A 128 12.30 -15.13 16.77
N ILE A 129 11.96 -16.31 17.28
CA ILE A 129 11.86 -17.53 16.47
C ILE A 129 10.69 -17.49 15.48
N GLU A 130 9.60 -16.80 15.82
CA GLU A 130 8.43 -16.72 14.94
C GLU A 130 8.71 -15.76 13.78
N GLU A 131 9.39 -14.63 14.03
CA GLU A 131 9.90 -13.75 12.97
C GLU A 131 10.88 -14.49 12.04
N ALA A 132 11.77 -15.29 12.61
CA ALA A 132 12.73 -16.09 11.85
C ALA A 132 12.04 -17.16 10.99
N LYS A 133 11.06 -17.87 11.56
CA LYS A 133 10.26 -18.88 10.82
C LYS A 133 9.45 -18.27 9.69
N GLU A 134 8.82 -17.11 9.93
CA GLU A 134 8.02 -16.41 8.93
C GLU A 134 8.86 -16.06 7.70
N LYS A 135 10.07 -15.54 7.91
CA LYS A 135 10.89 -15.05 6.82
C LYS A 135 11.73 -16.13 6.13
N VAL A 136 12.16 -17.17 6.86
CA VAL A 136 12.99 -18.26 6.31
C VAL A 136 12.13 -19.40 5.74
N GLY A 137 11.06 -19.77 6.45
CA GLY A 137 10.26 -20.98 6.20
C GLY A 137 9.13 -20.82 5.18
N LYS A 138 8.84 -19.62 4.68
CA LYS A 138 7.73 -19.42 3.75
C LYS A 138 8.05 -20.04 2.39
N VAL A 139 7.37 -21.13 2.03
CA VAL A 139 7.43 -21.68 0.67
C VAL A 139 6.74 -20.70 -0.25
N VAL A 140 7.52 -19.97 -1.04
CA VAL A 140 7.00 -19.05 -2.06
C VAL A 140 6.36 -19.89 -3.16
N GLN A 141 5.03 -19.95 -3.19
CA GLN A 141 4.28 -20.65 -4.23
C GLN A 141 4.15 -19.78 -5.48
N LEU A 142 4.66 -20.27 -6.61
CA LEU A 142 4.38 -19.71 -7.93
C LEU A 142 3.03 -20.27 -8.41
N GLU A 143 2.10 -19.41 -8.79
CA GLU A 143 0.81 -19.81 -9.36
C GLU A 143 0.56 -19.07 -10.68
N PHE A 144 0.11 -19.80 -11.70
CA PHE A 144 -0.45 -19.23 -12.92
C PHE A 144 -1.97 -19.26 -12.83
N LYS A 145 -2.61 -18.13 -13.11
CA LYS A 145 -4.06 -17.97 -13.03
C LYS A 145 -4.63 -17.38 -14.31
N GLU A 146 -5.80 -17.88 -14.71
CA GLU A 146 -6.54 -17.37 -15.87
C GLU A 146 -7.51 -16.28 -15.44
N GLN A 147 -7.93 -15.43 -16.38
CA GLN A 147 -8.97 -14.46 -16.09
C GLN A 147 -10.26 -15.16 -15.64
N ASN A 148 -10.78 -14.76 -14.49
CA ASN A 148 -12.05 -15.25 -13.98
C ASN A 148 -13.20 -14.38 -14.49
N THR A 149 -14.14 -14.99 -15.22
CA THR A 149 -15.37 -14.36 -15.70
C THR A 149 -16.61 -14.84 -14.94
N GLU A 150 -16.44 -15.80 -14.03
CA GLU A 150 -17.52 -16.36 -13.22
C GLU A 150 -17.65 -15.58 -11.91
N ILE A 151 -18.81 -14.96 -11.70
CA ILE A 151 -19.14 -14.29 -10.45
C ILE A 151 -19.97 -15.27 -9.61
N ASP A 152 -19.45 -15.69 -8.46
CA ASP A 152 -20.22 -16.50 -7.50
C ASP A 152 -21.33 -15.61 -6.89
N PRO A 153 -22.62 -15.90 -7.15
CA PRO A 153 -23.73 -15.08 -6.65
C PRO A 153 -23.83 -15.09 -5.12
N ASN A 154 -23.23 -16.08 -4.45
CA ASN A 154 -23.25 -16.23 -3.00
C ASN A 154 -21.95 -15.76 -2.33
N LEU A 155 -21.00 -15.20 -3.08
CA LEU A 155 -19.69 -14.79 -2.54
C LEU A 155 -19.83 -13.86 -1.34
N LYS A 156 -20.69 -12.85 -1.46
CA LYS A 156 -20.93 -11.86 -0.40
C LYS A 156 -21.40 -12.52 0.90
N GLU A 157 -22.34 -13.46 0.82
CA GLU A 157 -22.85 -14.16 2.00
C GLU A 157 -21.81 -15.10 2.62
N LYS A 158 -21.01 -15.79 1.79
CA LYS A 158 -19.91 -16.64 2.27
C LYS A 158 -18.86 -15.83 3.03
N VAL A 159 -18.41 -14.72 2.45
CA VAL A 159 -17.40 -13.84 3.06
C VAL A 159 -17.92 -13.20 4.33
N LYS A 160 -19.19 -12.76 4.34
CA LYS A 160 -19.84 -12.27 5.55
C LYS A 160 -19.83 -13.31 6.66
N LYS A 161 -20.22 -14.56 6.34
CA LYS A 161 -20.26 -15.64 7.31
C LYS A 161 -18.87 -15.95 7.88
N GLN A 162 -17.82 -15.92 7.05
CA GLN A 162 -16.43 -16.06 7.51
C GLN A 162 -16.06 -14.97 8.52
N ALA A 163 -16.36 -13.71 8.21
CA ALA A 163 -16.11 -12.60 9.13
C ALA A 163 -16.90 -12.74 10.44
N GLU A 164 -18.15 -13.21 10.39
CA GLU A 164 -19.00 -13.44 11.57
C GLU A 164 -18.46 -14.59 12.45
N GLU A 165 -18.00 -15.67 11.82
CA GLU A 165 -17.38 -16.81 12.52
C GLU A 165 -16.10 -16.38 13.22
N LEU A 166 -15.20 -15.67 12.54
CA LEU A 166 -13.97 -15.13 13.15
C LEU A 166 -14.29 -14.15 14.28
N GLN A 167 -15.22 -13.23 14.06
CA GLN A 167 -15.63 -12.27 15.09
C GLN A 167 -16.12 -12.97 16.35
N LYS A 168 -16.93 -14.03 16.18
CA LYS A 168 -17.42 -14.85 17.30
C LYS A 168 -16.27 -15.57 18.00
N GLU A 169 -15.36 -16.16 17.25
CA GLU A 169 -14.19 -16.88 17.78
C GLU A 169 -13.31 -15.95 18.63
N ILE A 170 -12.89 -14.79 18.09
CA ILE A 170 -12.04 -13.85 18.83
C ILE A 170 -12.74 -13.38 20.12
N ARG A 171 -14.04 -13.08 20.05
CA ARG A 171 -14.82 -12.64 21.22
C ARG A 171 -14.97 -13.72 22.29
N THR A 172 -15.14 -14.98 21.90
CA THR A 172 -15.41 -16.09 22.82
C THR A 172 -14.14 -16.64 23.44
N GLU A 173 -13.10 -16.81 22.64
CA GLU A 173 -11.82 -17.36 23.08
C GLU A 173 -10.85 -16.30 23.63
N LYS A 174 -11.22 -15.01 23.53
CA LYS A 174 -10.39 -13.86 23.94
C LYS A 174 -9.00 -13.89 23.27
N LYS A 175 -8.96 -14.25 21.99
CA LYS A 175 -7.72 -14.24 21.21
C LYS A 175 -7.20 -12.82 21.07
N ASP A 176 -5.88 -12.71 20.91
CA ASP A 176 -5.27 -11.43 20.57
C ASP A 176 -5.72 -10.98 19.17
N PHE A 177 -6.35 -9.81 19.10
CA PHE A 177 -7.00 -9.34 17.87
C PHE A 177 -5.99 -9.04 16.77
N GLN A 178 -4.83 -8.49 17.14
CA GLN A 178 -3.78 -8.14 16.18
C GLN A 178 -3.19 -9.42 15.58
N ARG A 179 -2.77 -10.37 16.43
CA ARG A 179 -2.23 -11.66 15.98
C ARG A 179 -3.19 -12.37 15.03
N VAL A 180 -4.46 -12.47 15.41
CA VAL A 180 -5.47 -13.14 14.56
C VAL A 180 -5.64 -12.40 13.23
N GLY A 181 -5.65 -11.06 13.24
CA GLY A 181 -5.72 -10.28 12.01
C GLY A 181 -4.53 -10.50 11.08
N GLU A 182 -3.32 -10.54 11.63
CA GLU A 182 -2.07 -10.81 10.90
C GLU A 182 -2.05 -12.23 10.32
N ASP A 183 -2.45 -13.22 11.11
CA ASP A 183 -2.55 -14.62 10.70
C ASP A 183 -3.56 -14.77 9.55
N GLU A 184 -4.74 -14.15 9.66
CA GLU A 184 -5.80 -14.20 8.64
C GLU A 184 -5.41 -13.47 7.36
N GLN A 185 -4.74 -12.33 7.45
CA GLN A 185 -4.19 -11.63 6.29
C GLN A 185 -3.14 -12.50 5.58
N THR A 186 -2.27 -13.17 6.35
CA THR A 186 -1.21 -14.03 5.83
C THR A 186 -1.78 -15.27 5.15
N ALA A 187 -2.82 -15.88 5.75
CA ALA A 187 -3.50 -17.05 5.19
C ALA A 187 -4.36 -16.70 3.95
N ASN A 188 -4.85 -15.47 3.85
CA ASN A 188 -5.77 -15.04 2.80
C ASN A 188 -5.28 -13.76 2.08
N PRO A 189 -4.10 -13.79 1.44
CA PRO A 189 -3.50 -12.61 0.84
C PRO A 189 -4.41 -11.99 -0.22
N GLY A 190 -4.55 -10.66 -0.17
CA GLY A 190 -5.41 -9.90 -1.08
C GLY A 190 -6.92 -10.02 -0.81
N LYS A 191 -7.35 -10.96 0.03
CA LYS A 191 -8.76 -11.16 0.43
C LYS A 191 -9.05 -10.68 1.84
N VAL A 192 -8.11 -10.84 2.77
CA VAL A 192 -8.21 -10.29 4.12
C VAL A 192 -7.14 -9.22 4.31
N ARG A 193 -7.51 -8.13 4.98
CA ARG A 193 -6.60 -7.05 5.35
C ARG A 193 -6.77 -6.70 6.82
N PHE A 194 -5.68 -6.80 7.57
CA PHE A 194 -5.57 -6.25 8.91
C PHE A 194 -5.05 -4.81 8.82
N SER A 195 -5.61 -3.91 9.62
CA SER A 195 -5.05 -2.59 9.82
C SER A 195 -5.29 -2.11 11.24
N GLU A 196 -4.23 -1.70 11.91
CA GLU A 196 -4.32 -0.87 13.10
C GLU A 196 -4.69 0.56 12.66
N GLY A 197 -5.74 1.12 13.23
CA GLY A 197 -6.21 2.45 12.87
C GLY A 197 -5.58 3.54 13.74
N GLU A 198 -5.78 4.79 13.31
CA GLU A 198 -5.43 5.99 14.06
C GLU A 198 -6.64 6.54 14.83
N PHE A 199 -6.41 7.49 15.73
CA PHE A 199 -7.50 8.25 16.32
C PHE A 199 -8.21 9.07 15.23
N LYS A 200 -9.53 8.88 15.14
CA LYS A 200 -10.39 9.57 14.16
C LYS A 200 -11.58 10.21 14.86
N PHE A 201 -11.93 11.40 14.41
CA PHE A 201 -13.24 11.99 14.71
C PHE A 201 -14.35 11.24 13.96
N ARG A 202 -15.59 11.43 14.40
CA ARG A 202 -16.76 10.70 13.86
C ARG A 202 -16.91 10.85 12.34
N ASP A 203 -16.71 12.06 11.83
CA ASP A 203 -16.80 12.44 10.42
C ASP A 203 -15.64 11.94 9.56
N GLN A 204 -14.60 11.38 10.18
CA GLN A 204 -13.42 10.83 9.48
C GLN A 204 -13.46 9.30 9.36
N LEU A 205 -14.54 8.67 9.81
CA LEU A 205 -14.77 7.23 9.69
C LEU A 205 -15.94 6.95 8.75
N ASP A 206 -15.95 5.75 8.17
CA ASP A 206 -17.15 5.23 7.52
C ASP A 206 -18.34 5.30 8.48
N SER A 207 -19.49 5.79 8.02
CA SER A 207 -20.67 6.03 8.86
C SER A 207 -21.10 4.78 9.63
N ASN A 208 -21.05 3.60 9.01
CA ASN A 208 -21.48 2.35 9.63
C ASN A 208 -20.53 1.94 10.77
N ILE A 209 -19.23 2.24 10.62
CA ILE A 209 -18.24 2.02 11.68
C ILE A 209 -18.42 3.07 12.77
N ALA A 210 -18.56 4.35 12.41
CA ALA A 210 -18.68 5.47 13.33
C ALA A 210 -19.88 5.33 14.27
N ASP A 211 -21.04 4.91 13.74
CA ASP A 211 -22.26 4.71 14.52
C ASP A 211 -22.04 3.71 15.66
N LEU A 212 -21.36 2.59 15.38
CA LEU A 212 -21.14 1.54 16.38
C LEU A 212 -19.93 1.80 17.27
N ALA A 213 -18.81 2.26 16.70
CA ALA A 213 -17.55 2.43 17.43
C ALA A 213 -17.63 3.53 18.50
N PHE A 214 -18.36 4.61 18.23
CA PHE A 214 -18.53 5.70 19.20
C PHE A 214 -19.47 5.33 20.37
N GLU A 215 -20.37 4.36 20.18
CA GLU A 215 -21.24 3.85 21.25
C GLU A 215 -20.59 2.73 22.08
N ALA A 216 -19.71 1.94 21.48
CA ALA A 216 -19.07 0.79 22.15
C ALA A 216 -18.00 1.18 23.19
N GLU A 217 -17.72 0.32 24.16
CA GLU A 217 -16.64 0.57 25.13
C GLU A 217 -15.25 0.34 24.52
N ALA A 218 -14.25 1.08 24.99
CA ALA A 218 -12.86 0.85 24.60
C ALA A 218 -12.38 -0.55 25.02
N GLY A 219 -11.52 -1.17 24.22
CA GLY A 219 -11.07 -2.56 24.37
C GLY A 219 -12.07 -3.60 23.86
N THR A 220 -13.26 -3.22 23.39
CA THR A 220 -14.28 -4.18 22.93
C THR A 220 -14.20 -4.41 21.42
N ILE A 221 -14.51 -5.65 21.02
CA ILE A 221 -14.82 -5.98 19.63
C ILE A 221 -16.30 -5.67 19.41
N LEU A 222 -16.64 -5.04 18.28
CA LEU A 222 -18.04 -4.75 17.95
C LEU A 222 -18.87 -6.04 17.82
N SER A 223 -20.12 -5.99 18.23
CA SER A 223 -21.02 -7.17 18.23
C SER A 223 -21.55 -7.53 16.86
N LYS A 224 -21.35 -6.67 15.86
CA LYS A 224 -21.74 -6.90 14.48
C LYS A 224 -20.50 -6.79 13.59
N VAL A 225 -20.47 -7.61 12.56
CA VAL A 225 -19.61 -7.38 11.40
C VAL A 225 -20.16 -6.17 10.64
N VAL A 226 -19.28 -5.24 10.28
CA VAL A 226 -19.66 -3.97 9.66
C VAL A 226 -19.41 -4.02 8.16
N GLU A 227 -20.46 -3.76 7.39
CA GLU A 227 -20.37 -3.67 5.94
C GLU A 227 -19.88 -2.28 5.51
N THR A 228 -18.85 -2.23 4.66
CA THR A 228 -18.33 -0.98 4.07
C THR A 228 -18.15 -1.13 2.57
N THR A 229 -18.25 -0.03 1.83
CA THR A 229 -17.94 -0.01 0.40
C THR A 229 -16.48 0.40 0.21
N THR A 230 -15.73 -0.41 -0.54
CA THR A 230 -14.39 -0.06 -1.03
C THR A 230 -14.38 -0.09 -2.56
N TYR A 231 -13.27 0.28 -3.17
CA TYR A 231 -13.10 0.25 -4.62
C TYR A 231 -11.94 -0.67 -5.00
N SER A 232 -12.22 -1.63 -5.86
CA SER A 232 -11.20 -2.47 -6.50
C SER A 232 -10.92 -2.00 -7.91
N ILE A 233 -9.66 -1.99 -8.30
CA ILE A 233 -9.25 -1.75 -9.68
C ILE A 233 -9.38 -3.07 -10.43
N GLY A 234 -10.31 -3.15 -11.38
CA GLY A 234 -10.46 -4.31 -12.26
C GLY A 234 -9.36 -4.38 -13.31
N ALA A 235 -9.25 -5.51 -14.02
CA ALA A 235 -8.23 -5.76 -15.04
C ALA A 235 -8.15 -4.70 -16.18
N GLY A 236 -9.19 -3.88 -16.35
CA GLY A 236 -9.24 -2.76 -17.29
C GLY A 236 -9.02 -1.37 -16.66
N ASN A 237 -8.42 -1.28 -15.48
CA ASN A 237 -8.21 -0.02 -14.73
C ASN A 237 -9.51 0.73 -14.35
N SER A 238 -10.64 0.02 -14.34
CA SER A 238 -11.93 0.56 -13.92
C SER A 238 -12.11 0.36 -12.41
N LEU A 239 -12.49 1.43 -11.72
CA LEU A 239 -12.87 1.37 -10.31
C LEU A 239 -14.24 0.72 -10.19
N THR A 240 -14.26 -0.44 -9.56
CA THR A 240 -15.47 -1.20 -9.28
C THR A 240 -15.78 -1.11 -7.78
N PRO A 241 -16.96 -0.60 -7.39
CA PRO A 241 -17.35 -0.62 -5.99
C PRO A 241 -17.49 -2.08 -5.57
N THR A 242 -16.94 -2.40 -4.41
CA THR A 242 -17.01 -3.72 -3.81
C THR A 242 -17.31 -3.60 -2.32
N THR A 243 -17.73 -4.71 -1.72
CA THR A 243 -18.11 -4.74 -0.31
C THR A 243 -17.02 -5.41 0.50
N ASP A 244 -16.63 -4.79 1.60
CA ASP A 244 -15.81 -5.40 2.64
C ASP A 244 -16.67 -5.64 3.89
N PHE A 245 -16.43 -6.77 4.55
CA PHE A 245 -17.01 -7.14 5.83
C PHE A 245 -15.95 -7.01 6.92
N ASN A 246 -16.19 -6.13 7.88
CA ASN A 246 -15.17 -5.71 8.83
C ASN A 246 -15.48 -6.23 10.23
N VAL A 247 -14.53 -6.97 10.79
CA VAL A 247 -14.47 -7.19 12.24
C VAL A 247 -13.71 -6.00 12.83
N ILE A 248 -14.32 -5.28 13.75
CA ILE A 248 -13.77 -4.04 14.31
C ILE A 248 -13.52 -4.21 15.80
N LYS A 249 -12.31 -3.82 16.25
CA LYS A 249 -11.98 -3.63 17.65
C LYS A 249 -11.85 -2.14 17.94
N VAL A 250 -12.59 -1.67 18.93
CA VAL A 250 -12.42 -0.33 19.50
C VAL A 250 -11.23 -0.42 20.44
N GLU A 251 -10.10 0.15 20.03
CA GLU A 251 -8.88 0.10 20.84
C GLU A 251 -8.99 1.10 21.99
N GLU A 252 -9.14 2.37 21.65
CA GLU A 252 -9.05 3.48 22.59
C GLU A 252 -10.01 4.60 22.22
N LYS A 253 -10.33 5.43 23.21
CA LYS A 253 -11.12 6.66 23.06
C LYS A 253 -10.47 7.78 23.83
N ARG A 254 -10.54 8.98 23.26
CA ARG A 254 -10.08 10.21 23.91
C ARG A 254 -10.96 11.38 23.50
N GLU A 255 -10.88 12.47 24.24
CA GLU A 255 -11.38 13.77 23.78
C GLU A 255 -10.21 14.55 23.21
N GLU A 256 -10.41 15.14 22.04
CA GLU A 256 -9.39 15.95 21.37
C GLU A 256 -10.01 17.29 20.97
N GLU A 257 -9.26 18.36 21.18
CA GLU A 257 -9.62 19.67 20.68
C GLU A 257 -9.32 19.73 19.18
N ARG A 258 -10.31 20.12 18.37
CA ARG A 258 -10.09 20.49 16.97
C ARG A 258 -10.74 21.81 16.62
N THR A 259 -10.10 22.52 15.71
CA THR A 259 -10.69 23.68 15.04
C THR A 259 -11.43 23.20 13.80
N ILE A 260 -12.71 23.55 13.71
CA ILE A 260 -13.53 23.36 12.52
C ILE A 260 -13.59 24.69 11.79
N ASP A 261 -12.97 24.72 10.61
CA ASP A 261 -12.95 25.88 9.73
C ASP A 261 -14.11 25.77 8.74
N THR A 262 -15.07 26.67 8.85
CA THR A 262 -16.11 26.86 7.83
C THR A 262 -15.68 28.04 6.97
N PRO A 263 -15.30 27.82 5.69
CA PRO A 263 -14.89 28.91 4.82
C PRO A 263 -16.07 29.85 4.55
N LYS A 264 -15.76 31.12 4.28
CA LYS A 264 -16.76 32.06 3.76
C LYS A 264 -17.40 31.49 2.50
N SER A 265 -18.73 31.52 2.43
CA SER A 265 -19.45 31.15 1.22
C SER A 265 -20.60 32.10 0.94
N ILE A 266 -20.86 32.38 -0.33
CA ILE A 266 -21.89 33.33 -0.75
C ILE A 266 -22.82 32.63 -1.73
N GLN A 267 -24.10 32.52 -1.37
CA GLN A 267 -25.13 32.22 -2.36
C GLN A 267 -25.24 33.43 -3.29
N SER A 268 -25.05 33.24 -4.59
CA SER A 268 -25.00 34.33 -5.56
C SER A 268 -25.99 34.14 -6.69
N SER A 269 -26.38 35.25 -7.29
CA SER A 269 -26.90 35.31 -8.65
C SER A 269 -25.87 35.96 -9.55
N HIS A 270 -25.87 35.62 -10.84
CA HIS A 270 -24.97 36.24 -11.80
C HIS A 270 -25.64 36.53 -13.14
N LEU A 271 -25.00 37.40 -13.89
CA LEU A 271 -25.27 37.73 -15.28
C LEU A 271 -23.97 37.48 -16.04
N LEU A 272 -24.02 36.67 -17.11
CA LEU A 272 -22.85 36.35 -17.94
C LEU A 272 -22.97 37.04 -19.30
N VAL A 273 -21.98 37.81 -19.70
CA VAL A 273 -21.81 38.37 -21.04
C VAL A 273 -20.61 37.68 -21.69
N ALA A 274 -20.87 36.67 -22.53
CA ALA A 274 -19.84 35.91 -23.21
C ALA A 274 -19.33 36.64 -24.47
N PHE A 275 -18.16 36.22 -24.96
CA PHE A 275 -17.56 36.71 -26.21
C PHE A 275 -17.10 35.56 -27.08
N GLN A 276 -16.83 35.85 -28.36
CA GLN A 276 -16.34 34.87 -29.31
C GLN A 276 -15.02 34.25 -28.83
N GLY A 277 -15.02 32.94 -28.59
CA GLY A 277 -13.85 32.19 -28.12
C GLY A 277 -13.76 32.03 -26.59
N ALA A 278 -14.70 32.60 -25.83
CA ALA A 278 -14.84 32.26 -24.41
C ALA A 278 -15.27 30.78 -24.26
N GLU A 279 -14.88 30.15 -23.14
CA GLU A 279 -15.20 28.77 -22.87
C GLU A 279 -16.73 28.59 -22.83
N ARG A 280 -17.25 27.60 -23.56
CA ARG A 280 -18.70 27.29 -23.65
C ARG A 280 -19.59 28.42 -24.19
N ALA A 281 -19.03 29.44 -24.82
CA ALA A 281 -19.84 30.41 -25.56
C ALA A 281 -20.63 29.72 -26.68
N SER A 282 -21.88 30.12 -26.89
CA SER A 282 -22.68 29.69 -28.05
C SER A 282 -22.00 30.15 -29.35
N GLU A 283 -22.09 29.33 -30.41
CA GLU A 283 -21.58 29.69 -31.74
C GLU A 283 -22.26 30.94 -32.32
N GLU A 284 -23.44 31.30 -31.81
CA GLU A 284 -24.17 32.52 -32.20
C GLU A 284 -23.52 33.81 -31.66
N ILE A 285 -22.62 33.70 -30.68
CA ILE A 285 -21.92 34.85 -30.10
C ILE A 285 -20.74 35.22 -30.99
N THR A 286 -20.93 36.28 -31.77
CA THR A 286 -19.91 36.83 -32.68
C THR A 286 -19.20 38.07 -32.15
N ARG A 287 -19.66 38.61 -31.02
CA ARG A 287 -19.08 39.82 -30.41
C ARG A 287 -17.66 39.56 -29.92
N THR A 288 -16.80 40.55 -30.07
CA THR A 288 -15.43 40.56 -29.56
C THR A 288 -15.41 40.67 -28.04
N GLU A 289 -14.26 40.39 -27.43
CA GLU A 289 -14.06 40.56 -25.99
C GLU A 289 -14.30 42.02 -25.54
N GLU A 290 -13.84 43.01 -26.33
CA GLU A 290 -14.05 44.43 -26.03
C GLU A 290 -15.53 44.82 -26.07
N GLU A 291 -16.28 44.34 -27.07
CA GLU A 291 -17.73 44.56 -27.14
C GLU A 291 -18.48 43.87 -26.00
N ALA A 292 -18.02 42.71 -25.54
CA ALA A 292 -18.59 42.03 -24.38
C ALA A 292 -18.31 42.80 -23.08
N GLN A 293 -17.12 43.36 -22.88
CA GLN A 293 -16.83 44.23 -21.74
C GLN A 293 -17.76 45.45 -21.74
N ILE A 294 -17.89 46.15 -22.88
CA ILE A 294 -18.79 47.32 -23.00
C ILE A 294 -20.22 46.94 -22.66
N ARG A 295 -20.70 45.79 -23.15
CA ARG A 295 -22.05 45.29 -22.88
C ARG A 295 -22.25 44.96 -21.39
N ALA A 296 -21.25 44.37 -20.74
CA ALA A 296 -21.28 44.12 -19.30
C ALA A 296 -21.25 45.44 -18.49
N ASP A 297 -20.44 46.41 -18.89
CA ASP A 297 -20.38 47.72 -18.26
C ASP A 297 -21.72 48.47 -18.35
N GLU A 298 -22.38 48.41 -19.52
CA GLU A 298 -23.73 48.97 -19.69
C GLU A 298 -24.75 48.30 -18.76
N ALA A 299 -24.75 46.97 -18.70
CA ALA A 299 -25.64 46.22 -17.80
C ALA A 299 -25.38 46.62 -16.33
N SER A 300 -24.11 46.69 -15.92
CA SER A 300 -23.71 47.10 -14.56
C SER A 300 -24.21 48.50 -14.24
N GLN A 301 -24.04 49.47 -15.14
CA GLN A 301 -24.51 50.84 -14.97
C GLN A 301 -26.04 50.93 -14.83
N LYS A 302 -26.80 50.18 -15.64
CA LYS A 302 -28.27 50.16 -15.57
C LYS A 302 -28.78 49.53 -14.27
N ILE A 303 -28.07 48.53 -13.75
CA ILE A 303 -28.40 47.94 -12.46
C ILE A 303 -28.09 48.95 -11.33
N GLN A 304 -26.91 49.56 -11.35
CA GLN A 304 -26.48 50.53 -10.33
C GLN A 304 -27.33 51.81 -10.30
N SER A 305 -27.81 52.27 -11.46
CA SER A 305 -28.71 53.43 -11.56
C SER A 305 -30.14 53.14 -11.11
N GLY A 306 -30.49 51.86 -10.96
CA GLY A 306 -31.86 51.41 -10.69
C GLY A 306 -32.78 51.44 -11.91
N GLU A 307 -32.23 51.61 -13.12
CA GLU A 307 -32.99 51.52 -14.38
C GLU A 307 -33.51 50.10 -14.62
N LEU A 308 -32.70 49.09 -14.29
CA LEU A 308 -33.07 47.68 -14.31
C LEU A 308 -32.88 47.05 -12.94
N THR A 309 -33.81 46.20 -12.52
CA THR A 309 -33.52 45.23 -11.46
C THR A 309 -32.50 44.20 -11.94
N PHE A 310 -31.80 43.53 -11.02
CA PHE A 310 -30.83 42.50 -11.40
C PHE A 310 -31.44 41.39 -12.26
N GLY A 311 -32.66 40.91 -11.92
CA GLY A 311 -33.34 39.87 -12.69
C GLY A 311 -33.76 40.32 -14.09
N GLU A 312 -34.15 41.60 -14.25
CA GLU A 312 -34.41 42.18 -15.58
C GLU A 312 -33.12 42.28 -16.39
N ALA A 313 -32.01 42.71 -15.78
CA ALA A 313 -30.72 42.74 -16.44
C ALA A 313 -30.24 41.35 -16.86
N VAL A 314 -30.45 40.31 -16.02
CA VAL A 314 -30.17 38.91 -16.41
C VAL A 314 -30.96 38.53 -17.65
N LYS A 315 -32.26 38.83 -17.70
CA LYS A 315 -33.12 38.53 -18.86
C LYS A 315 -32.70 39.24 -20.14
N GLU A 316 -32.18 40.46 -20.02
CA GLU A 316 -31.82 41.29 -21.18
C GLU A 316 -30.38 41.07 -21.67
N TYR A 317 -29.45 40.76 -20.76
CA TYR A 317 -28.01 40.76 -21.05
C TYR A 317 -27.31 39.41 -20.87
N SER A 318 -27.87 38.47 -20.12
CA SER A 318 -27.19 37.20 -19.84
C SER A 318 -27.21 36.26 -21.04
N ASP A 319 -26.06 35.64 -21.31
CA ASP A 319 -25.86 34.58 -22.30
C ASP A 319 -25.82 33.18 -21.67
N GLU A 320 -25.95 33.07 -20.33
CA GLU A 320 -26.06 31.76 -19.68
C GLU A 320 -27.45 31.17 -20.00
N PRO A 321 -27.54 30.03 -20.70
CA PRO A 321 -28.82 29.43 -21.05
C PRO A 321 -29.65 29.07 -19.81
N GLY A 322 -30.90 29.53 -19.74
CA GLY A 322 -31.83 29.26 -18.65
C GLY A 322 -31.61 30.11 -17.39
N SER A 323 -30.63 31.03 -17.40
CA SER A 323 -30.39 31.94 -16.28
C SER A 323 -31.57 32.87 -16.02
N GLU A 324 -32.33 33.23 -17.06
CA GLU A 324 -33.52 34.05 -17.03
C GLU A 324 -34.67 33.45 -16.20
N GLU A 325 -34.76 32.11 -16.13
CA GLU A 325 -35.81 31.42 -15.39
C GLU A 325 -35.57 31.45 -13.87
N ARG A 326 -34.31 31.67 -13.48
CA ARG A 326 -33.84 31.67 -12.10
C ARG A 326 -33.30 33.03 -11.66
N ASP A 327 -33.56 34.09 -12.43
CA ASP A 327 -33.04 35.45 -12.23
C ASP A 327 -31.51 35.44 -11.93
N GLY A 328 -30.78 34.54 -12.60
CA GLY A 328 -29.32 34.39 -12.50
C GLY A 328 -28.84 33.58 -11.30
N LYS A 329 -29.72 33.05 -10.45
CA LYS A 329 -29.35 32.35 -9.21
C LYS A 329 -28.54 31.08 -9.47
N LEU A 330 -27.38 30.98 -8.85
CA LEU A 330 -26.51 29.81 -8.93
C LEU A 330 -27.02 28.66 -8.05
N ASP A 331 -26.74 27.42 -8.47
CA ASP A 331 -27.21 26.23 -7.74
C ASP A 331 -26.44 25.95 -6.45
N ALA A 332 -25.17 26.37 -6.37
CA ALA A 332 -24.31 26.18 -5.21
C ALA A 332 -23.76 27.53 -4.71
N PRO A 333 -23.53 27.68 -3.39
CA PRO A 333 -22.80 28.81 -2.87
C PRO A 333 -21.36 28.87 -3.41
N VAL A 334 -20.91 30.08 -3.74
CA VAL A 334 -19.55 30.38 -4.15
C VAL A 334 -18.64 30.40 -2.91
N LYS A 335 -17.55 29.63 -2.93
CA LYS A 335 -16.60 29.51 -1.82
C LYS A 335 -15.20 29.20 -2.36
N GLU A 336 -14.18 29.47 -1.55
CA GLU A 336 -12.81 29.09 -1.87
C GLU A 336 -12.69 27.56 -2.05
N GLY A 337 -11.97 27.13 -3.10
CA GLY A 337 -11.88 25.71 -3.48
C GLY A 337 -13.18 25.09 -4.01
N GLY A 338 -14.19 25.92 -4.34
CA GLY A 338 -15.45 25.49 -4.94
C GLY A 338 -15.34 25.12 -6.43
N SER A 339 -16.49 24.86 -7.06
CA SER A 339 -16.57 24.44 -8.48
C SER A 339 -16.57 25.59 -9.48
N TYR A 340 -16.65 26.83 -9.01
CA TYR A 340 -16.70 28.01 -9.87
C TYR A 340 -15.31 28.44 -10.32
N ASP A 341 -15.25 29.21 -11.39
CA ASP A 341 -14.01 29.77 -11.91
C ASP A 341 -13.28 30.61 -10.82
N PRO A 342 -11.93 30.57 -10.73
CA PRO A 342 -11.21 31.29 -9.69
C PRO A 342 -11.44 32.81 -9.68
N ASP A 343 -11.51 33.45 -10.85
CA ASP A 343 -11.71 34.91 -10.94
C ASP A 343 -13.15 35.28 -10.58
N PHE A 344 -14.11 34.47 -11.05
CA PHE A 344 -15.51 34.57 -10.60
C PHE A 344 -15.64 34.42 -9.08
N THR A 345 -14.95 33.43 -8.51
CA THR A 345 -14.95 33.14 -7.08
C THR A 345 -14.37 34.30 -6.28
N ALA A 346 -13.25 34.88 -6.73
CA ALA A 346 -12.65 36.06 -6.10
C ALA A 346 -13.60 37.26 -6.14
N GLY A 347 -14.25 37.51 -7.29
CA GLY A 347 -15.22 38.58 -7.46
C GLY A 347 -16.44 38.42 -6.55
N ALA A 348 -16.99 37.21 -6.43
CA ALA A 348 -18.10 36.94 -5.53
C ALA A 348 -17.67 37.11 -4.06
N LEU A 349 -16.57 36.50 -3.65
CA LEU A 349 -16.11 36.53 -2.25
C LEU A 349 -15.65 37.90 -1.77
N ALA A 350 -15.40 38.85 -2.68
CA ALA A 350 -15.16 40.25 -2.34
C ALA A 350 -16.41 40.96 -1.77
N LEU A 351 -17.62 40.45 -2.08
CA LEU A 351 -18.88 41.01 -1.58
C LEU A 351 -19.02 40.78 -0.07
N THR A 352 -19.54 41.79 0.62
CA THR A 352 -19.61 41.88 2.09
C THR A 352 -21.03 41.96 2.62
N GLU A 353 -22.00 42.38 1.80
CA GLU A 353 -23.40 42.53 2.21
C GLU A 353 -24.38 41.81 1.27
N ALA A 354 -25.50 41.33 1.80
CA ALA A 354 -26.57 40.76 0.99
C ALA A 354 -27.22 41.85 0.12
N GLY A 355 -27.40 41.56 -1.16
CA GLY A 355 -27.83 42.50 -2.19
C GLY A 355 -26.70 43.30 -2.83
N GLU A 356 -25.46 43.23 -2.32
CA GLU A 356 -24.30 43.87 -2.92
C GLU A 356 -24.01 43.29 -4.31
N ILE A 357 -23.57 44.16 -5.23
CA ILE A 357 -23.32 43.82 -6.63
C ILE A 357 -21.86 44.10 -6.94
N SER A 358 -21.19 43.16 -7.57
CA SER A 358 -19.79 43.27 -7.94
C SER A 358 -19.56 44.29 -9.04
N GLU A 359 -18.32 44.75 -9.16
CA GLU A 359 -17.80 45.24 -10.43
C GLU A 359 -17.88 44.16 -11.51
N VAL A 360 -17.63 44.53 -12.77
CA VAL A 360 -17.55 43.55 -13.86
C VAL A 360 -16.33 42.64 -13.67
N VAL A 361 -16.56 41.35 -13.56
CA VAL A 361 -15.55 40.32 -13.30
C VAL A 361 -15.32 39.50 -14.56
N LYS A 362 -14.09 39.50 -15.10
CA LYS A 362 -13.72 38.65 -16.22
C LYS A 362 -13.38 37.24 -15.73
N SER A 363 -13.89 36.22 -16.43
CA SER A 363 -13.49 34.82 -16.30
C SER A 363 -13.17 34.22 -17.67
N LYS A 364 -12.83 32.93 -17.71
CA LYS A 364 -12.69 32.18 -18.98
C LYS A 364 -14.02 32.00 -19.74
N PHE A 365 -15.16 32.19 -19.10
CA PHE A 365 -16.50 32.07 -19.70
C PHE A 365 -17.05 33.41 -20.26
N GLY A 366 -16.46 34.54 -19.86
CA GLY A 366 -16.90 35.87 -20.27
C GLY A 366 -16.81 36.88 -19.13
N PHE A 367 -17.61 37.93 -19.22
CA PHE A 367 -17.72 38.97 -18.20
C PHE A 367 -18.94 38.73 -17.34
N HIS A 368 -18.78 38.89 -16.02
CA HIS A 368 -19.80 38.59 -15.05
C HIS A 368 -20.13 39.80 -14.20
N ILE A 369 -21.41 39.94 -13.87
CA ILE A 369 -21.86 40.80 -12.77
C ILE A 369 -22.49 39.87 -11.75
N ILE A 370 -22.04 39.96 -10.50
CA ILE A 370 -22.38 39.01 -9.44
C ILE A 370 -23.14 39.77 -8.36
N ARG A 371 -24.27 39.22 -7.91
CA ARG A 371 -24.99 39.74 -6.74
C ARG A 371 -24.93 38.74 -5.61
N ALA A 372 -24.60 39.21 -4.41
CA ALA A 372 -24.69 38.39 -3.20
C ALA A 372 -26.16 38.26 -2.78
N GLU A 373 -26.68 37.04 -2.65
CA GLU A 373 -28.02 36.79 -2.12
C GLU A 373 -27.95 36.54 -0.62
N GLU A 374 -27.04 35.66 -0.18
CA GLU A 374 -26.85 35.29 1.22
C GLU A 374 -25.36 35.04 1.48
N ILE A 375 -24.83 35.64 2.54
CA ILE A 375 -23.43 35.49 2.94
C ILE A 375 -23.35 34.63 4.19
N THR A 376 -22.68 33.49 4.08
CA THR A 376 -22.24 32.69 5.22
C THR A 376 -20.82 33.14 5.58
N PRO A 377 -20.62 33.78 6.75
CA PRO A 377 -19.31 34.26 7.15
C PRO A 377 -18.36 33.09 7.45
N GLU A 378 -17.07 33.36 7.32
CA GLU A 378 -16.05 32.44 7.82
C GLU A 378 -16.23 32.22 9.33
N LYS A 379 -16.11 30.97 9.76
CA LYS A 379 -16.23 30.59 11.17
C LYS A 379 -15.12 29.63 11.54
N HIS A 380 -14.33 30.01 12.53
CA HIS A 380 -13.39 29.13 13.22
C HIS A 380 -14.01 28.71 14.54
N GLU A 381 -14.35 27.43 14.68
CA GLU A 381 -14.94 26.90 15.89
C GLU A 381 -14.06 25.82 16.49
N THR A 382 -13.44 26.14 17.63
CA THR A 382 -12.73 25.16 18.43
C THR A 382 -13.74 24.34 19.23
N LYS A 383 -13.76 23.03 19.01
CA LYS A 383 -14.60 22.07 19.74
C LYS A 383 -13.72 20.99 20.36
N ILE A 384 -14.09 20.60 21.58
CA ILE A 384 -13.62 19.35 22.16
C ILE A 384 -14.60 18.28 21.73
N GLU A 385 -14.13 17.33 20.92
CA GLU A 385 -14.95 16.24 20.40
C GLU A 385 -14.27 14.89 20.64
N PRO A 386 -15.05 13.81 20.81
CA PRO A 386 -14.48 12.50 20.99
C PRO A 386 -13.77 12.02 19.72
N GLN A 387 -12.66 11.31 19.92
CA GLN A 387 -12.00 10.48 18.91
C GLN A 387 -12.04 9.03 19.34
N VAL A 388 -12.05 8.14 18.35
CA VAL A 388 -11.91 6.70 18.55
C VAL A 388 -10.76 6.17 17.69
N LYS A 389 -9.96 5.29 18.28
CA LYS A 389 -8.97 4.47 17.56
C LYS A 389 -9.56 3.07 17.36
N VAL A 390 -9.62 2.60 16.12
CA VAL A 390 -10.18 1.28 15.79
C VAL A 390 -9.20 0.45 14.98
N SER A 391 -9.02 -0.81 15.34
CA SER A 391 -8.36 -1.80 14.49
C SER A 391 -9.40 -2.57 13.69
N ARG A 392 -9.06 -3.00 12.47
CA ARG A 392 -9.97 -3.76 11.62
C ARG A 392 -9.32 -4.99 11.02
N ILE A 393 -10.14 -6.04 10.88
CA ILE A 393 -9.88 -7.18 9.99
C ILE A 393 -10.97 -7.12 8.92
N ALA A 394 -10.58 -6.72 7.71
CA ALA A 394 -11.48 -6.51 6.58
C ALA A 394 -11.44 -7.71 5.63
N PHE A 395 -12.59 -8.34 5.43
CA PHE A 395 -12.80 -9.44 4.51
C PHE A 395 -13.42 -8.92 3.22
N SER A 396 -12.70 -9.01 2.11
CA SER A 396 -13.17 -8.49 0.84
C SER A 396 -14.08 -9.47 0.12
N ALA A 397 -15.28 -9.02 -0.21
CA ALA A 397 -16.21 -9.73 -1.08
C ALA A 397 -16.01 -9.36 -2.56
N ALA A 398 -14.85 -8.78 -2.91
CA ALA A 398 -14.48 -8.58 -4.31
C ALA A 398 -14.31 -9.94 -5.01
N PRO A 399 -15.00 -10.17 -6.14
CA PRO A 399 -14.75 -11.34 -6.97
C PRO A 399 -13.25 -11.46 -7.26
N ASP A 400 -12.71 -12.66 -7.15
CA ASP A 400 -11.33 -12.88 -7.60
C ASP A 400 -11.29 -12.67 -9.11
N PRO A 401 -10.52 -11.70 -9.65
CA PRO A 401 -10.39 -11.52 -11.08
C PRO A 401 -9.62 -12.68 -11.73
N TRP A 402 -9.05 -13.59 -10.94
CA TRP A 402 -8.21 -14.68 -11.40
C TRP A 402 -8.70 -16.04 -10.89
N LYS A 403 -8.63 -17.06 -11.75
CA LYS A 403 -8.99 -18.45 -11.46
C LYS A 403 -7.73 -19.29 -11.46
N LYS A 404 -7.51 -20.07 -10.39
CA LYS A 404 -6.35 -20.98 -10.29
C LYS A 404 -6.35 -21.97 -11.45
N THR A 405 -5.17 -22.21 -12.02
CA THR A 405 -4.93 -23.31 -12.96
C THR A 405 -4.33 -24.51 -12.24
N ASN A 406 -4.14 -25.61 -12.96
CA ASN A 406 -3.39 -26.76 -12.47
C ASN A 406 -1.87 -26.55 -12.54
N LEU A 407 -1.39 -25.43 -13.09
CA LEU A 407 0.04 -25.13 -13.17
C LEU A 407 0.48 -24.28 -11.98
N ASP A 408 1.26 -24.90 -11.10
CA ASP A 408 1.88 -24.29 -9.94
C ASP A 408 3.38 -24.60 -9.88
N GLY A 409 4.05 -24.13 -8.82
CA GLY A 409 5.48 -24.29 -8.62
C GLY A 409 6.01 -25.74 -8.56
N ARG A 410 5.15 -26.78 -8.44
CA ARG A 410 5.60 -28.19 -8.41
C ARG A 410 6.13 -28.67 -9.75
N TYR A 411 5.69 -28.06 -10.84
CA TYR A 411 6.09 -28.42 -12.19
C TYR A 411 7.32 -27.66 -12.69
N PHE A 412 7.99 -26.96 -11.78
CA PHE A 412 9.08 -26.04 -12.08
C PHE A 412 10.43 -26.76 -12.10
N LYS A 413 11.21 -26.55 -13.16
CA LYS A 413 12.60 -27.02 -13.22
C LYS A 413 13.60 -25.95 -12.77
N ARG A 414 13.51 -24.74 -13.31
CA ARG A 414 14.50 -23.68 -13.05
C ARG A 414 14.00 -22.27 -13.41
N ALA A 415 14.40 -21.29 -12.59
CA ALA A 415 14.24 -19.84 -12.80
C ALA A 415 15.62 -19.21 -12.87
N ASP A 416 15.85 -18.37 -13.87
CA ASP A 416 17.05 -17.55 -13.92
C ASP A 416 16.67 -16.10 -14.23
N VAL A 417 17.24 -15.16 -13.47
CA VAL A 417 17.21 -13.76 -13.86
C VAL A 417 18.24 -13.56 -14.97
N ALA A 418 17.78 -13.09 -16.12
CA ALA A 418 18.60 -12.78 -17.26
C ALA A 418 18.35 -11.32 -17.70
N TYR A 419 19.27 -10.79 -18.49
CA TYR A 419 19.17 -9.42 -19.00
C TYR A 419 19.06 -9.47 -20.51
N ASP A 420 18.09 -8.75 -21.05
CA ASP A 420 18.02 -8.53 -22.49
C ASP A 420 19.26 -7.74 -22.92
N GLN A 421 20.04 -8.29 -23.87
CA GLN A 421 21.35 -7.73 -24.24
C GLN A 421 21.25 -6.39 -24.98
N THR A 422 20.07 -6.01 -25.46
CA THR A 422 19.86 -4.79 -26.24
C THR A 422 19.30 -3.67 -25.36
N THR A 423 18.30 -4.00 -24.56
CA THR A 423 17.55 -3.05 -23.73
C THR A 423 18.06 -3.00 -22.28
N PHE A 424 18.94 -3.92 -21.90
CA PHE A 424 19.43 -4.14 -20.53
C PHE A 424 18.31 -4.33 -19.50
N ARG A 425 17.11 -4.70 -19.94
CA ARG A 425 15.97 -4.96 -19.05
C ARG A 425 16.08 -6.35 -18.46
N PRO A 426 15.92 -6.51 -17.13
CA PRO A 426 15.88 -7.82 -16.51
C PRO A 426 14.58 -8.55 -16.86
N TYR A 427 14.69 -9.87 -17.01
CA TYR A 427 13.57 -10.79 -17.16
C TYR A 427 13.85 -12.08 -16.41
N VAL A 428 12.80 -12.80 -16.05
CA VAL A 428 12.90 -14.14 -15.46
C VAL A 428 12.67 -15.16 -16.56
N ALA A 429 13.68 -15.98 -16.84
CA ALA A 429 13.56 -17.17 -17.67
C ALA A 429 13.06 -18.32 -16.81
N ILE A 430 11.97 -18.96 -17.21
CA ILE A 430 11.34 -20.07 -16.52
C ILE A 430 11.38 -21.30 -17.41
N SER A 431 11.72 -22.45 -16.81
CA SER A 431 11.56 -23.76 -17.42
C SER A 431 10.74 -24.69 -16.54
N PHE A 432 9.84 -25.43 -17.15
CA PHE A 432 9.00 -26.45 -16.52
C PHE A 432 9.54 -27.85 -16.84
N ASP A 433 9.10 -28.85 -16.07
CA ASP A 433 9.24 -30.25 -16.45
C ASP A 433 8.28 -30.63 -17.59
N SER A 434 8.31 -31.88 -18.04
CA SER A 434 7.52 -32.33 -19.18
C SER A 434 6.02 -32.13 -18.95
N GLU A 435 5.53 -32.47 -17.75
CA GLU A 435 4.12 -32.31 -17.37
C GLU A 435 3.74 -30.83 -17.26
N GLY A 436 4.57 -30.00 -16.62
CA GLY A 436 4.37 -28.55 -16.55
C GLY A 436 4.42 -27.88 -17.92
N GLY A 437 5.24 -28.39 -18.83
CA GLY A 437 5.32 -27.92 -20.21
C GLY A 437 4.01 -28.16 -20.97
N GLU A 438 3.39 -29.32 -20.81
CA GLU A 438 2.09 -29.63 -21.39
C GLU A 438 0.97 -28.78 -20.77
N LEU A 439 0.97 -28.62 -19.44
CA LEU A 439 0.01 -27.76 -18.74
C LEU A 439 0.12 -26.29 -19.17
N PHE A 440 1.34 -25.78 -19.28
CA PHE A 440 1.59 -24.41 -19.72
C PHE A 440 1.18 -24.20 -21.18
N GLU A 441 1.43 -25.20 -22.04
CA GLU A 441 0.97 -25.21 -23.42
C GLU A 441 -0.57 -25.15 -23.52
N GLU A 442 -1.27 -25.98 -22.73
CA GLU A 442 -2.74 -26.01 -22.71
C GLU A 442 -3.34 -24.69 -22.20
N ILE A 443 -2.75 -24.11 -21.15
CA ILE A 443 -3.19 -22.82 -20.60
C ILE A 443 -2.95 -21.70 -21.61
N THR A 444 -1.78 -21.64 -22.25
CA THR A 444 -1.49 -20.58 -23.23
C THR A 444 -2.36 -20.71 -24.49
N GLU A 445 -2.62 -21.92 -24.96
CA GLU A 445 -3.48 -22.17 -26.13
C GLU A 445 -4.89 -21.58 -25.99
N ARG A 446 -5.54 -21.79 -24.84
CA ARG A 446 -6.91 -21.30 -24.60
C ARG A 446 -6.98 -19.82 -24.17
N ASN A 447 -5.84 -19.20 -23.86
CA ASN A 447 -5.73 -17.81 -23.45
C ASN A 447 -5.08 -16.89 -24.49
N VAL A 448 -4.93 -17.32 -25.74
CA VAL A 448 -4.47 -16.41 -26.81
C VAL A 448 -5.35 -15.15 -26.86
N GLY A 449 -4.71 -13.98 -26.80
CA GLY A 449 -5.34 -12.66 -26.71
C GLY A 449 -5.85 -12.27 -25.31
N LYS A 450 -5.60 -13.10 -24.28
CA LYS A 450 -6.03 -12.88 -22.90
C LYS A 450 -4.82 -12.87 -21.94
N PRO A 451 -4.95 -12.24 -20.77
CA PRO A 451 -3.90 -12.26 -19.76
C PRO A 451 -3.85 -13.59 -19.00
N ILE A 452 -2.64 -14.05 -18.69
CA ILE A 452 -2.37 -15.04 -17.64
C ILE A 452 -1.70 -14.31 -16.49
N ALA A 453 -2.32 -14.32 -15.31
CA ALA A 453 -1.73 -13.73 -14.12
C ALA A 453 -0.73 -14.65 -13.46
N ILE A 454 0.33 -14.05 -12.94
CA ILE A 454 1.45 -14.71 -12.29
C ILE A 454 1.46 -14.22 -10.85
N PHE A 455 1.37 -15.16 -9.92
CA PHE A 455 1.40 -14.91 -8.49
C PHE A 455 2.60 -15.59 -7.86
N VAL A 456 3.23 -14.93 -6.90
CA VAL A 456 4.38 -15.43 -6.16
C VAL A 456 4.11 -15.21 -4.67
N GLY A 457 4.04 -16.29 -3.91
CA GLY A 457 3.69 -16.21 -2.48
C GLY A 457 2.30 -15.65 -2.20
N GLY A 458 1.38 -15.76 -3.17
CA GLY A 458 0.04 -15.19 -3.11
C GLY A 458 -0.04 -13.71 -3.53
N GLU A 459 1.08 -13.05 -3.81
CA GLU A 459 1.11 -11.68 -4.34
C GLU A 459 1.00 -11.66 -5.86
N PHE A 460 0.22 -10.71 -6.39
CA PHE A 460 0.14 -10.46 -7.82
C PHE A 460 1.44 -9.84 -8.32
N ILE A 461 2.11 -10.50 -9.28
CA ILE A 461 3.35 -10.00 -9.89
C ILE A 461 3.05 -9.31 -11.21
N SER A 462 2.39 -10.02 -12.13
CA SER A 462 2.06 -9.48 -13.45
C SER A 462 0.93 -10.25 -14.11
N ALA A 463 0.34 -9.67 -15.16
CA ALA A 463 -0.67 -10.32 -16.00
C ALA A 463 -0.38 -10.12 -17.49
N PRO A 464 0.71 -10.71 -18.03
CA PRO A 464 1.03 -10.59 -19.45
C PRO A 464 -0.05 -11.22 -20.34
N ASN A 465 -0.29 -10.59 -21.49
CA ASN A 465 -1.15 -11.16 -22.52
C ASN A 465 -0.43 -12.26 -23.28
N VAL A 466 -1.12 -13.37 -23.50
CA VAL A 466 -0.63 -14.45 -24.37
C VAL A 466 -0.85 -14.03 -25.82
N ASN A 467 0.24 -13.86 -26.57
CA ASN A 467 0.15 -13.47 -27.98
C ASN A 467 -0.02 -14.70 -28.89
N GLU A 468 0.59 -15.82 -28.54
CA GLU A 468 0.52 -17.09 -29.25
C GLU A 468 0.67 -18.25 -28.27
N LYS A 469 0.28 -19.46 -28.70
CA LYS A 469 0.47 -20.70 -27.94
C LYS A 469 1.96 -20.93 -27.67
N ILE A 470 2.33 -21.20 -26.43
CA ILE A 470 3.73 -21.44 -26.03
C ILE A 470 3.94 -22.93 -25.76
N SER A 471 4.65 -23.60 -26.68
CA SER A 471 5.03 -25.01 -26.54
C SER A 471 6.45 -25.19 -25.98
N GLY A 472 6.71 -26.35 -25.39
CA GLY A 472 8.06 -26.77 -24.98
C GLY A 472 8.51 -26.29 -23.60
N GLY A 473 7.57 -25.84 -22.76
CA GLY A 473 7.79 -25.64 -21.32
C GLY A 473 8.79 -24.55 -20.93
N ARG A 474 9.03 -23.56 -21.80
CA ARG A 474 9.89 -22.40 -21.49
C ARG A 474 9.11 -21.10 -21.62
N ALA A 475 9.30 -20.20 -20.67
CA ALA A 475 8.67 -18.89 -20.64
C ALA A 475 9.66 -17.79 -20.25
N GLN A 476 9.42 -16.58 -20.74
CA GLN A 476 10.14 -15.38 -20.34
C GLN A 476 9.16 -14.39 -19.75
N ILE A 477 9.42 -13.94 -18.51
CA ILE A 477 8.63 -12.93 -17.81
C ILE A 477 9.45 -11.65 -17.73
N THR A 478 9.04 -10.63 -18.49
CA THR A 478 9.65 -9.30 -18.38
C THR A 478 9.18 -8.63 -17.09
N LEU A 479 10.11 -8.19 -16.25
CA LEU A 479 9.80 -7.52 -14.98
C LEU A 479 9.56 -6.02 -15.19
N GLY A 480 8.59 -5.45 -14.46
CA GLY A 480 8.46 -4.00 -14.32
C GLY A 480 9.59 -3.41 -13.48
N ILE A 481 9.80 -2.09 -13.57
CA ILE A 481 10.87 -1.39 -12.82
C ILE A 481 10.68 -1.53 -11.29
N SER A 482 9.43 -1.71 -10.82
CA SER A 482 9.09 -1.95 -9.42
C SER A 482 9.34 -3.39 -8.93
N ASP A 483 9.52 -4.34 -9.86
CA ASP A 483 9.43 -5.78 -9.56
C ASP A 483 10.82 -6.43 -9.46
N ILE A 484 11.89 -5.66 -9.70
CA ILE A 484 13.27 -6.15 -9.78
C ILE A 484 13.76 -6.66 -8.40
N GLN A 485 13.37 -5.99 -7.31
CA GLN A 485 13.71 -6.47 -5.95
C GLN A 485 12.93 -7.74 -5.59
N LYS A 486 11.64 -7.83 -5.94
CA LYS A 486 10.78 -8.98 -5.62
C LYS A 486 11.12 -10.25 -6.40
N ALA A 487 11.76 -10.12 -7.56
CA ALA A 487 12.19 -11.28 -8.35
C ALA A 487 13.52 -11.89 -7.87
N LEU A 488 14.21 -11.22 -6.94
CA LEU A 488 15.47 -11.67 -6.33
C LEU A 488 15.28 -12.21 -4.89
N GLU A 489 14.08 -12.06 -4.35
CA GLU A 489 13.59 -12.62 -3.06
C GLU A 489 12.78 -13.90 -3.33
#